data_AF-A0A843TD04-F1
#
_entry.id   AF-A0A843TD04-F1
#
_cell.length_a   1.000
_cell.length_b   1.000
_cell.length_c   1.000
_cell.angle_alpha   90.00
_cell.angle_beta   90.00
_cell.angle_gamma   90.00
#
_symmetry.space_group_name_H-M   'P 1'
#
loop_
_entity.id
_entity.type
_entity.pdbx_description
1 polymer ?
#
loop_
_entity_poly.entity_id
_entity_poly.type
_entity_poly.pdbx_seq_one_letter_code
_entity_poly.pdbx_strand_id
1 'polypeptide(L)'
;MIDVHAHHFPASDLGELKGPSGSVGVAYRSDERILEFPSGPTRPLFDSSADLAIRRSWNAEIGITRQVLSPWMDLTGDDLPKVEALEW
;
A
#
# COMPACT_ATOMS: atom_id res chain seq x y z
N MET A 1 -17.09 6.03 16.67
CA MET A 1 -15.92 6.85 16.30
C MET A 1 -15.72 6.79 14.79
N ILE A 2 -15.46 7.92 14.15
CA ILE A 2 -15.15 7.96 12.71
C ILE A 2 -13.67 8.30 12.57
N ASP A 3 -12.93 7.41 11.92
CA ASP A 3 -11.56 7.67 11.48
C ASP A 3 -11.60 8.11 10.01
N VAL A 4 -10.90 9.21 9.70
CA VAL A 4 -10.88 9.82 8.38
C VAL A 4 -9.49 9.83 7.75
N HIS A 5 -8.48 9.29 8.43
CA HIS A 5 -7.11 9.27 7.96
C HIS A 5 -6.53 7.86 8.07
N ALA A 6 -6.88 7.02 7.11
CA ALA A 6 -6.33 5.69 6.98
C ALA A 6 -6.04 5.35 5.52
N HIS A 7 -5.03 4.50 5.33
CA HIS A 7 -4.60 4.03 4.03
C HIS A 7 -4.90 2.55 3.83
N HIS A 8 -5.12 2.17 2.57
CA HIS A 8 -5.34 0.80 2.14
C HIS A 8 -4.61 0.56 0.82
N PHE A 9 -4.06 -0.63 0.65
CA PHE A 9 -3.58 -1.14 -0.63
C PHE A 9 -4.22 -2.52 -0.88
N PRO A 10 -4.93 -2.74 -1.99
CA PRO A 10 -5.41 -4.06 -2.36
C PRO A 10 -4.27 -5.08 -2.47
N ALA A 11 -4.49 -6.30 -1.98
CA ALA A 11 -3.51 -7.38 -2.12
C ALA A 11 -3.21 -7.76 -3.58
N SER A 12 -4.13 -7.46 -4.51
CA SER A 12 -3.92 -7.58 -5.95
C SER A 12 -2.73 -6.75 -6.43
N ASP A 13 -2.57 -5.55 -5.88
CA ASP A 13 -1.57 -4.58 -6.32
C ASP A 13 -0.16 -5.05 -5.95
N LEU A 14 -0.02 -5.75 -4.80
CA LEU A 14 1.23 -6.43 -4.43
C LEU A 14 1.61 -7.57 -5.41
N GLY A 15 0.64 -8.13 -6.13
CA GLY A 15 0.89 -9.11 -7.17
C GLY A 15 1.57 -8.50 -8.40
N GLU A 16 1.20 -7.28 -8.76
CA GLU A 16 1.76 -6.54 -9.90
C GLU A 16 3.22 -6.12 -9.64
N LEU A 17 3.55 -5.83 -8.38
CA LEU A 17 4.90 -5.46 -7.94
C LEU A 17 5.91 -6.62 -7.87
N LYS A 18 5.51 -7.86 -8.23
CA LYS A 18 6.38 -9.05 -8.23
C LYS A 18 7.07 -9.34 -9.56
N GLY A 19 6.82 -8.55 -10.61
CA GLY A 19 7.37 -8.75 -11.96
C GLY A 19 8.81 -8.25 -12.17
N PRO A 20 9.50 -8.67 -13.26
CA PRO A 20 10.88 -8.26 -13.59
C PRO A 20 11.07 -6.77 -13.94
N SER A 21 9.97 -6.02 -13.90
CA SER A 21 9.95 -4.56 -13.94
C SER A 21 8.96 -4.16 -12.86
N GLY A 22 9.47 -3.64 -11.74
CA GLY A 22 8.69 -2.70 -10.95
C GLY A 22 8.34 -1.57 -11.91
N SER A 23 7.15 -1.62 -12.49
CA SER A 23 6.73 -0.76 -13.62
C SER A 23 6.72 0.73 -13.26
N VAL A 24 6.98 1.05 -11.99
CA VAL A 24 7.04 2.40 -11.44
C VAL A 24 8.22 2.60 -10.47
N GLY A 25 9.25 1.74 -10.52
CA GLY A 25 10.43 1.85 -9.65
C GLY A 25 10.26 1.31 -8.23
N VAL A 26 9.16 0.58 -7.95
CA VAL A 26 8.88 -0.05 -6.64
C VAL A 26 8.87 -1.56 -6.78
N ALA A 27 9.53 -2.27 -5.87
CA ALA A 27 9.50 -3.74 -5.81
C ALA A 27 8.92 -4.22 -4.48
N TYR A 28 8.12 -5.31 -4.51
CA TYR A 28 7.61 -5.91 -3.28
C TYR A 28 8.45 -7.11 -2.84
N ARG A 29 9.05 -7.05 -1.65
CA ARG A 29 9.79 -8.15 -1.03
C ARG A 29 8.88 -8.92 -0.08
N SER A 30 8.36 -10.05 -0.53
CA SER A 30 7.31 -10.79 0.17
C SER A 30 7.75 -11.47 1.47
N ASP A 31 9.02 -11.83 1.58
CA ASP A 31 9.65 -12.44 2.76
C ASP A 31 9.70 -11.46 3.94
N GLU A 32 10.07 -10.21 3.67
CA GLU A 32 10.14 -9.14 4.66
C GLU A 32 8.85 -8.31 4.74
N ARG A 33 7.93 -8.53 3.79
CA ARG A 33 6.68 -7.78 3.61
C ARG A 33 6.92 -6.28 3.49
N ILE A 34 7.96 -5.86 2.77
CA ILE A 34 8.32 -4.45 2.56
C ILE A 34 8.19 -4.06 1.09
N LEU A 35 8.03 -2.77 0.86
CA LEU A 35 8.24 -2.16 -0.45
C LEU A 35 9.68 -1.64 -0.52
N GLU A 36 10.36 -1.90 -1.63
CA GLU A 36 11.71 -1.43 -1.93
C GLU A 36 11.63 -0.30 -2.96
N PHE A 37 12.09 0.89 -2.58
CA PHE A 37 12.21 2.08 -3.43
C PHE A 37 13.68 2.34 -3.74
N PRO A 38 14.00 3.20 -4.74
CA PRO A 38 15.37 3.65 -4.98
C PRO A 38 15.99 4.35 -3.76
N SER A 39 15.17 5.01 -2.94
CA SER A 39 15.57 5.66 -1.69
C SER A 39 15.80 4.70 -0.51
N GLY A 40 15.44 3.42 -0.67
CA GLY A 40 15.53 2.39 0.36
C GLY A 40 14.18 1.76 0.74
N PRO A 41 14.18 0.80 1.68
CA PRO A 41 12.99 0.01 2.02
C PRO A 41 12.01 0.74 2.94
N THR A 42 10.73 0.41 2.85
CA THR A 42 9.71 0.85 3.80
C THR A 42 9.73 0.05 5.09
N ARG A 43 8.96 0.52 6.09
CA ARG A 43 8.50 -0.34 7.18
C ARG A 43 7.66 -1.53 6.65
N PRO A 44 7.59 -2.65 7.39
CA PRO A 44 6.76 -3.79 7.03
C PRO A 44 5.29 -3.43 6.84
N LEU A 45 4.69 -4.02 5.82
CA LEU A 45 3.27 -3.93 5.48
C LEU A 45 2.46 -4.86 6.38
N PHE A 46 1.47 -4.30 7.07
CA PHE A 46 0.56 -5.03 7.94
C PHE A 46 -0.62 -5.63 7.16
N ASP A 47 -1.09 -6.82 7.54
CA ASP A 47 -2.25 -7.47 6.91
C ASP A 47 -3.51 -6.60 6.97
N SER A 48 -3.71 -5.86 8.07
CA SER A 48 -4.83 -4.91 8.20
C SER A 48 -4.78 -3.75 7.20
N SER A 49 -3.66 -3.54 6.52
CA SER A 49 -3.55 -2.53 5.46
C SER A 49 -3.97 -3.09 4.08
N ALA A 50 -3.97 -4.42 3.90
CA ALA A 50 -4.38 -5.09 2.65
C ALA A 50 -5.70 -5.86 2.73
N ASP A 51 -6.05 -6.37 3.90
CA ASP A 51 -7.23 -7.21 4.11
C ASP A 51 -8.29 -6.43 4.89
N LEU A 52 -9.42 -6.17 4.21
CA LEU A 52 -10.54 -5.43 4.78
C LEU A 52 -11.28 -6.20 5.87
N ALA A 53 -11.24 -7.54 5.86
CA ALA A 53 -11.85 -8.35 6.91
C ALA A 53 -11.03 -8.28 8.20
N ILE A 54 -9.69 -8.40 8.09
CA ILE A 54 -8.78 -8.23 9.23
C ILE A 54 -8.91 -6.81 9.79
N ARG A 55 -8.91 -5.78 8.93
CA ARG A 55 -9.11 -4.39 9.33
C ARG A 55 -10.44 -4.18 10.05
N ARG A 56 -11.52 -4.79 9.56
CA ARG A 56 -12.85 -4.66 10.18
C ARG A 56 -12.87 -5.23 11.59
N SER A 57 -12.25 -6.40 11.80
CA SER A 57 -12.12 -7.00 13.13
C SER A 57 -11.32 -6.10 14.08
N TRP A 58 -10.18 -5.59 13.63
CA TRP A 58 -9.37 -4.66 14.41
C TRP A 58 -10.13 -3.37 14.74
N ASN A 59 -10.82 -2.76 13.77
CA ASN A 59 -11.65 -1.56 14.00
C ASN A 59 -12.71 -1.80 15.08
N ALA A 60 -13.32 -2.98 15.12
CA ALA A 60 -14.28 -3.34 16.16
C ALA A 60 -13.64 -3.44 17.55
N GLU A 61 -12.42 -4.00 17.65
CA GLU A 61 -11.67 -4.11 18.91
C GLU A 61 -11.31 -2.73 19.49
N ILE A 62 -10.99 -1.75 18.64
CA ILE A 62 -10.55 -0.41 19.08
C ILE A 62 -11.66 0.65 19.05
N GLY A 63 -12.90 0.26 18.72
CA GLY A 63 -14.08 1.15 18.76
C GLY A 63 -14.23 2.09 17.55
N ILE A 64 -13.53 1.85 16.45
CA ILE A 64 -13.74 2.55 15.18
C ILE A 64 -15.01 2.00 14.50
N THR A 65 -16.03 2.84 14.37
CA THR A 65 -17.34 2.44 13.82
C THR A 65 -17.47 2.71 12.32
N ARG A 66 -16.71 3.69 11.81
CA ARG A 66 -16.56 3.98 10.37
C ARG A 66 -15.14 4.44 10.12
N GLN A 67 -14.58 4.07 8.97
CA GLN A 67 -13.26 4.49 8.56
C GLN A 67 -13.29 4.85 7.07
N VAL A 68 -12.78 6.02 6.72
CA VAL A 68 -12.56 6.43 5.33
C VAL A 68 -11.15 5.99 4.94
N LEU A 69 -11.04 5.29 3.81
CA LEU A 69 -9.78 4.76 3.30
C LEU A 69 -9.36 5.54 2.06
N SER A 70 -8.06 5.80 1.97
CA SER A 70 -7.40 6.33 0.79
C SER A 70 -6.32 5.35 0.32
N PRO A 71 -5.90 5.39 -0.95
CA PRO A 71 -4.74 4.62 -1.41
C PRO A 71 -3.50 4.95 -0.57
N TRP A 72 -2.63 3.95 -0.38
CA TRP A 72 -1.31 4.19 0.21
C TRP A 72 -0.39 4.82 -0.85
N MET A 73 0.09 6.05 -0.60
CA MET A 73 0.79 6.86 -1.60
C MET A 73 2.14 6.29 -2.03
N ASP A 74 2.80 5.46 -1.22
CA ASP A 74 4.04 4.79 -1.65
C ASP A 74 3.80 3.82 -2.85
N LEU A 75 2.56 3.58 -3.29
CA LEU A 75 2.29 2.89 -4.56
C LEU A 75 2.39 3.78 -5.81
N THR A 76 2.62 5.09 -5.64
CA THR A 76 2.86 6.01 -6.75
C THR A 76 4.36 6.16 -6.95
N GLY A 77 4.84 5.90 -8.17
CA GLY A 77 6.26 6.07 -8.48
C GLY A 77 6.66 7.55 -8.45
N ASP A 78 7.25 8.00 -7.34
CA ASP A 78 7.74 9.37 -7.18
C ASP A 78 8.83 9.73 -8.20
N ASP A 79 9.52 8.71 -8.74
CA ASP A 79 10.60 8.84 -9.74
C ASP A 79 10.19 8.33 -11.13
N LEU A 80 8.89 8.33 -11.46
CA LEU A 80 8.45 8.03 -12.82
C LEU A 80 9.09 9.01 -13.82
N PRO A 81 9.68 8.52 -14.93
CA PRO A 81 10.05 9.37 -16.05
C PRO A 81 8.88 10.29 -16.42
N LYS A 82 9.15 11.57 -16.69
CA LYS A 82 8.11 12.59 -16.92
C LYS A 82 7.00 12.20 -17.89
N VAL A 83 7.29 11.29 -18.84
CA VAL A 83 6.31 10.79 -19.81
C VAL A 83 5.34 9.80 -19.17
N GLU A 84 5.82 8.91 -18.30
CA GLU A 84 5.01 7.90 -17.61
C GLU A 84 4.18 8.53 -16.48
N ALA A 85 4.69 9.57 -15.83
CA ALA A 85 3.96 10.34 -14.81
C ALA A 85 2.73 11.08 -15.36
N LEU A 86 2.62 11.29 -16.68
CA LEU A 86 1.45 11.95 -17.30
C LEU A 86 0.24 11.02 -17.46
N GLU A 87 0.43 9.70 -17.33
CA GLU A 87 -0.63 8.69 -17.48
C GLU A 87 -1.26 8.25 -16.15
N TRP A 88 -0.70 8.69 -15.02
CA TRP A 88 -1.17 8.45 -13.65
C TRP A 88 -2.06 9.58 -13.14
#